data_AF-A0AA50CNE0-F1
#
_entry.id   AF-A0AA50CNE0-F1
#
_cell.length_a   1.000
_cell.length_b   1.000
_cell.length_c   1.000
_cell.angle_alpha   90.00
_cell.angle_beta   90.00
_cell.angle_gamma   90.00
#
_symmetry.space_group_name_H-M   'P 1'
#
loop_
_entity.id
_entity.type
_entity.pdbx_description
1 polymer ?
#
loop_
_entity_poly.entity_id
_entity_poly.type
_entity_poly.pdbx_seq_one_letter_code
_entity_poly.pdbx_strand_id
1 'polypeptide(L)'
;MPSGVDVVSAQQFDGAQESPLHAKIKNIVGELLTADRRTKPESVIIDAYLISEGGRRRPDVRAVYDEAPVVVEVQLATTQIPIIIQREDFYDSEAYRLLWLTWNFEPPPTNGRLLSSFEDIFYSHNKNLFSMDNETVQLSRQRNEVILRAFWVRENLWHSKLVGLHELNWLSSGRAFAVAPEPHWHEDFLARWRAATGEHGTQRPERGELLAELAYKLSLIDVDDRTLEEGDIDSLINCLLSLLDGHPVGSRQKNLVEVLNTFLNVERRHRFARLIRRFAELAGRKDTLETKSVQSKVAIALKAEQDDPQSLTGRIALTLFPEAFASRHKVTDRR
;
A
#
# COMPACT_ATOMS: atom_id res chain seq x y z
N MET A 1 31.90 15.57 -7.24
CA MET A 1 32.17 14.60 -8.32
C MET A 1 30.84 14.14 -8.87
N PRO A 2 30.57 14.17 -10.19
CA PRO A 2 29.33 13.63 -10.72
C PRO A 2 29.30 12.12 -10.40
N SER A 3 28.33 11.70 -9.61
CA SER A 3 28.08 10.31 -9.26
C SER A 3 27.83 9.52 -10.55
N GLY A 4 28.49 8.36 -10.70
CA GLY A 4 28.58 7.59 -11.96
C GLY A 4 27.26 7.15 -12.61
N VAL A 5 26.11 7.50 -12.06
CA VAL A 5 24.77 7.28 -12.62
C VAL A 5 24.48 8.26 -13.78
N ASP A 6 24.98 9.49 -13.71
CA ASP A 6 24.79 10.51 -14.76
C ASP A 6 25.40 10.09 -16.10
N VAL A 7 26.48 9.30 -16.05
CA VAL A 7 27.22 8.80 -17.23
C VAL A 7 26.45 7.69 -17.94
N VAL A 8 25.69 6.87 -17.22
CA VAL A 8 24.95 5.73 -17.79
C VAL A 8 23.67 6.20 -18.48
N SER A 9 23.05 7.29 -18.01
CA SER A 9 21.86 7.86 -18.65
C SER A 9 22.14 8.39 -20.07
N ALA A 10 23.37 8.85 -20.35
CA ALA A 10 23.75 9.38 -21.66
C ALA A 10 23.82 8.30 -22.76
N GLN A 11 24.08 7.04 -22.40
CA GLN A 11 24.15 5.92 -23.35
C GLN A 11 22.79 5.45 -23.86
N GLN A 12 21.71 5.68 -23.09
CA GLN A 12 20.37 5.22 -23.45
C GLN A 12 19.67 6.13 -24.47
N PHE A 13 20.14 7.37 -24.64
CA PHE A 13 19.54 8.38 -25.51
C PHE A 13 20.42 8.77 -26.71
N ASP A 14 21.39 7.93 -27.11
CA ASP A 14 22.26 8.18 -28.28
C ASP A 14 22.95 9.56 -28.23
N GLY A 15 23.27 10.03 -27.02
CA GLY A 15 23.86 11.37 -26.80
C GLY A 15 22.87 12.55 -26.83
N ALA A 16 21.58 12.35 -27.07
CA ALA A 16 20.57 13.39 -26.94
C ALA A 16 20.21 13.61 -25.46
N GLN A 17 20.52 14.79 -24.91
CA GLN A 17 20.19 15.13 -23.52
C GLN A 17 18.67 15.22 -23.26
N GLU A 18 17.85 15.48 -24.28
CA GLU A 18 16.40 15.66 -24.13
C GLU A 18 15.68 15.49 -25.48
N SER A 19 14.48 14.88 -25.50
CA SER A 19 13.66 14.80 -26.72
C SER A 19 12.84 16.08 -26.94
N PRO A 20 12.58 16.52 -28.19
CA PRO A 20 11.72 17.68 -28.46
C PRO A 20 10.31 17.58 -27.84
N LEU A 21 9.79 16.36 -27.72
CA LEU A 21 8.51 16.10 -27.06
C LEU A 21 8.58 16.43 -25.57
N HIS A 22 9.64 16.00 -24.88
CA HIS A 22 9.84 16.31 -23.47
C HIS A 22 9.91 17.82 -23.23
N ALA A 23 10.70 18.54 -24.02
CA ALA A 23 10.81 20.01 -23.93
C ALA A 23 9.46 20.70 -24.17
N LYS A 24 8.68 20.22 -25.13
CA LYS A 24 7.32 20.71 -25.39
C LYS A 24 6.41 20.51 -24.16
N ILE A 25 6.44 19.34 -23.54
CA ILE A 25 5.57 19.01 -22.40
C ILE A 25 5.91 19.87 -21.20
N LYS A 26 7.20 20.07 -20.87
CA LYS A 26 7.61 20.96 -19.77
C LYS A 26 7.05 22.37 -19.93
N ASN A 27 7.13 22.91 -21.14
CA ASN A 27 6.58 24.22 -21.46
C ASN A 27 5.05 24.27 -21.33
N ILE A 28 4.34 23.22 -21.78
CA ILE A 28 2.90 23.10 -21.58
C ILE A 28 2.56 23.07 -20.09
N VAL A 29 3.24 22.25 -19.30
CA VAL A 29 3.00 22.15 -17.84
C VAL A 29 3.24 23.50 -17.18
N GLY A 30 4.33 24.20 -17.52
CA GLY A 30 4.61 25.54 -17.00
C GLY A 30 3.57 26.59 -17.41
N GLU A 31 3.10 26.57 -18.65
CA GLU A 31 1.98 27.40 -19.15
C GLU A 31 0.72 27.16 -18.31
N LEU A 32 0.31 25.91 -18.15
CA LEU A 32 -0.90 25.54 -17.42
C LEU A 32 -0.83 25.90 -15.94
N LEU A 33 0.32 25.66 -15.28
CA LEU A 33 0.54 26.09 -13.90
C LEU A 33 0.48 27.61 -13.77
N THR A 34 1.05 28.36 -14.71
CA THR A 34 1.02 29.83 -14.68
C THR A 34 -0.41 30.38 -14.80
N ALA A 35 -1.27 29.70 -15.56
CA ALA A 35 -2.68 30.07 -15.71
C ALA A 35 -3.57 29.66 -14.52
N ASP A 36 -3.17 28.65 -13.73
CA ASP A 36 -3.96 28.19 -12.59
C ASP A 36 -3.89 29.18 -11.43
N ARG A 37 -5.06 29.67 -11.00
CA ARG A 37 -5.21 30.66 -9.91
C ARG A 37 -4.65 30.21 -8.56
N ARG A 38 -4.46 28.90 -8.35
CA ARG A 38 -3.89 28.32 -7.12
C ARG A 38 -2.37 28.33 -7.12
N THR A 39 -1.76 28.57 -8.28
CA THR A 39 -0.32 28.77 -8.40
C THR A 39 0.04 30.17 -7.96
N LYS A 40 1.01 30.30 -7.06
CA LYS A 40 1.57 31.59 -6.68
C LYS A 40 2.16 32.29 -7.93
N PRO A 41 1.76 33.55 -8.22
CA PRO A 41 2.31 34.29 -9.35
C PRO A 41 3.84 34.30 -9.35
N GLU A 42 4.43 34.19 -10.55
CA GLU A 42 5.89 34.21 -10.78
C GLU A 42 6.68 33.08 -10.10
N SER A 43 6.01 32.09 -9.48
CA SER A 43 6.69 30.97 -8.82
C SER A 43 7.07 29.83 -9.78
N VAL A 44 6.49 29.80 -10.98
CA VAL A 44 6.71 28.73 -11.96
C VAL A 44 8.10 28.86 -12.58
N ILE A 45 8.89 27.81 -12.44
CA ILE A 45 10.26 27.72 -12.94
C ILE A 45 10.38 26.42 -13.72
N ILE A 46 10.78 26.54 -14.99
CA ILE A 46 10.95 25.41 -15.92
C ILE A 46 12.45 25.13 -16.06
N ASP A 47 12.84 23.86 -15.95
CA ASP A 47 14.18 23.36 -16.29
C ASP A 47 15.33 24.13 -15.62
N ALA A 48 15.24 24.39 -14.31
CA ALA A 48 16.25 25.11 -13.54
C ALA A 48 16.66 24.37 -12.27
N TYR A 49 17.90 24.57 -11.82
CA TYR A 49 18.41 23.89 -10.63
C TYR A 49 17.68 24.34 -9.35
N LEU A 50 17.28 23.35 -8.54
CA LEU A 50 17.00 23.42 -7.11
C LEU A 50 18.28 23.04 -6.39
N ILE A 51 18.81 23.97 -5.59
CA ILE A 51 20.04 23.79 -4.83
C ILE A 51 19.68 23.88 -3.36
N SER A 52 20.07 22.88 -2.60
CA SER A 52 19.89 22.78 -1.16
C SER A 52 21.15 22.22 -0.50
N GLU A 53 21.16 22.09 0.83
CA GLU A 53 22.25 21.42 1.54
C GLU A 53 22.35 19.93 1.16
N GLY A 54 21.23 19.29 0.83
CA GLY A 54 21.14 17.89 0.38
C GLY A 54 21.66 17.65 -1.04
N GLY A 55 21.97 18.70 -1.79
CA GLY A 55 22.56 18.62 -3.13
C GLY A 55 21.87 19.53 -4.14
N ARG A 56 21.86 19.10 -5.41
CA ARG A 56 21.15 19.82 -6.46
C ARG A 56 20.39 18.88 -7.38
N ARG A 57 19.19 19.28 -7.77
CA ARG A 57 18.38 18.63 -8.82
C ARG A 57 17.88 19.67 -9.79
N ARG A 58 17.58 19.26 -11.02
CA ARG A 58 17.01 20.13 -12.05
C ARG A 58 15.62 19.58 -12.39
N PRO A 59 14.58 19.92 -11.61
CA PRO A 59 13.22 19.51 -11.90
C PRO A 59 12.78 20.04 -13.27
N ASP A 60 11.90 19.28 -13.92
CA ASP A 60 11.35 19.67 -15.21
C ASP A 60 10.49 20.93 -15.09
N VAL A 61 9.59 20.97 -14.10
CA VAL A 61 8.86 22.17 -13.70
C VAL A 61 8.73 22.18 -12.18
N ARG A 62 8.89 23.36 -11.56
CA ARG A 62 8.54 23.57 -10.15
C ARG A 62 7.71 24.84 -10.00
N ALA A 63 6.87 24.89 -8.97
CA ALA A 63 6.07 26.05 -8.62
C ALA A 63 5.72 26.04 -7.12
N VAL A 64 5.05 27.10 -6.65
CA VAL A 64 4.32 27.06 -5.38
C VAL A 64 2.83 26.99 -5.72
N TYR A 65 2.15 25.91 -5.33
CA TYR A 65 0.75 25.61 -5.64
C TYR A 65 -0.02 25.32 -4.35
N ASP A 66 -1.12 26.04 -4.11
CA ASP A 66 -1.87 25.99 -2.84
C ASP A 66 -0.92 26.11 -1.61
N GLU A 67 -0.07 27.13 -1.62
CA GLU A 67 0.94 27.45 -0.60
C GLU A 67 2.03 26.37 -0.36
N ALA A 68 2.06 25.30 -1.15
CA ALA A 68 3.06 24.24 -1.05
C ALA A 68 4.00 24.22 -2.26
N PRO A 69 5.31 23.99 -2.08
CA PRO A 69 6.22 23.78 -3.19
C PRO A 69 5.86 22.46 -3.89
N VAL A 70 5.72 22.51 -5.22
CA VAL A 70 5.42 21.35 -6.07
C VAL A 70 6.44 21.25 -7.20
N VAL A 71 6.83 20.02 -7.51
CA VAL A 71 7.65 19.64 -8.65
C VAL A 71 6.86 18.68 -9.52
N VAL A 72 6.92 18.90 -10.83
CA VAL A 72 6.45 17.98 -11.86
C VAL A 72 7.67 17.43 -12.59
N GLU A 73 7.75 16.11 -12.70
CA GLU A 73 8.81 15.38 -13.42
C GLU A 73 8.16 14.60 -14.57
N VAL A 74 8.60 14.83 -15.80
CA VAL A 74 8.02 14.22 -16.99
C VAL A 74 8.79 12.93 -17.33
N GLN A 75 8.09 11.80 -17.39
CA GLN A 75 8.69 10.51 -17.73
C GLN A 75 8.05 9.94 -19.00
N LEU A 76 8.84 9.88 -20.09
CA LEU A 76 8.39 9.41 -21.41
C LEU A 76 8.92 8.02 -21.80
N ALA A 77 9.97 7.54 -21.13
CA ALA A 77 10.65 6.30 -21.48
C ALA A 77 11.10 5.55 -20.22
N THR A 78 11.74 4.40 -20.40
CA THR A 78 12.38 3.69 -19.29
C THR A 78 13.54 4.50 -18.70
N THR A 79 13.64 4.53 -17.39
CA THR A 79 14.80 5.02 -16.64
C THR A 79 15.18 3.97 -15.59
N GLN A 80 16.36 4.11 -15.00
CA GLN A 80 16.82 3.18 -13.98
C GLN A 80 16.17 3.50 -12.63
N ILE A 81 15.74 2.46 -11.92
CA ILE A 81 15.10 2.56 -10.59
C ILE A 81 15.88 3.47 -9.62
N PRO A 82 17.23 3.37 -9.50
CA PRO A 82 17.98 4.23 -8.60
C PRO A 82 17.85 5.72 -8.93
N ILE A 83 17.58 6.10 -10.18
CA ILE A 83 17.37 7.50 -10.59
C ILE A 83 16.03 8.01 -10.07
N ILE A 84 14.97 7.20 -10.18
CA ILE A 84 13.64 7.52 -9.65
C ILE A 84 13.73 7.70 -8.13
N ILE A 85 14.27 6.71 -7.42
CA ILE A 85 14.42 6.74 -5.95
C ILE A 85 15.20 7.98 -5.52
N GLN A 86 16.35 8.28 -6.15
CA GLN A 86 17.16 9.44 -5.79
C GLN A 86 16.47 10.79 -6.05
N ARG A 87 15.53 10.88 -6.99
CA ARG A 87 14.72 12.09 -7.20
C ARG A 87 13.66 12.20 -6.11
N GLU A 88 12.96 11.10 -5.84
CA GLU A 88 11.94 11.04 -4.80
C GLU A 88 12.52 11.37 -3.43
N ASP A 89 13.64 10.75 -3.04
CA ASP A 89 14.31 11.00 -1.76
C ASP A 89 14.75 12.46 -1.62
N PHE A 90 15.24 13.06 -2.71
CA PHE A 90 15.65 14.47 -2.70
C PHE A 90 14.44 15.38 -2.47
N TYR A 91 13.34 15.22 -3.22
CA TYR A 91 12.17 16.08 -3.07
C TYR A 91 11.46 15.88 -1.73
N ASP A 92 11.42 14.64 -1.22
CA ASP A 92 10.91 14.34 0.13
C ASP A 92 11.74 15.07 1.21
N SER A 93 13.08 15.00 1.12
CA SER A 93 13.97 15.69 2.07
C SER A 93 13.85 17.21 2.06
N GLU A 94 13.43 17.79 0.92
CA GLU A 94 13.21 19.23 0.74
C GLU A 94 11.73 19.63 0.96
N ALA A 95 10.88 18.71 1.42
CA ALA A 95 9.44 18.90 1.63
C ALA A 95 8.67 19.39 0.38
N TYR A 96 9.14 19.00 -0.81
CA TYR A 96 8.45 19.24 -2.06
C TYR A 96 7.39 18.19 -2.32
N ARG A 97 6.22 18.64 -2.76
CA ARG A 97 5.24 17.78 -3.41
C ARG A 97 5.76 17.33 -4.76
N LEU A 98 5.66 16.05 -5.08
CA LEU A 98 6.14 15.47 -6.34
C LEU A 98 4.97 14.87 -7.12
N LEU A 99 4.89 15.26 -8.39
CA LEU A 99 4.02 14.66 -9.40
C LEU A 99 4.87 14.10 -10.54
N TRP A 100 4.98 12.78 -10.64
CA TRP A 100 5.45 12.14 -11.87
C TRP A 100 4.36 12.20 -12.94
N LEU A 101 4.71 12.68 -14.13
CA LEU A 101 3.79 12.90 -15.23
C LEU A 101 4.24 12.15 -16.49
N THR A 102 3.35 11.31 -17.01
CA THR A 102 3.52 10.67 -18.33
C THR A 102 2.79 11.49 -19.41
N TRP A 103 2.96 11.10 -20.68
CA TRP A 103 2.27 11.73 -21.80
C TRP A 103 1.64 10.69 -22.73
N ASN A 104 0.37 10.88 -23.08
CA ASN A 104 -0.43 9.95 -23.88
C ASN A 104 -0.30 8.49 -23.39
N PHE A 105 -0.37 8.29 -22.06
CA PHE A 105 -0.27 6.94 -21.52
C PHE A 105 -1.48 6.10 -21.92
N GLU A 106 -1.20 4.92 -22.47
CA GLU A 106 -2.17 3.89 -22.76
C GLU A 106 -1.86 2.66 -21.89
N PRO A 107 -2.82 2.19 -21.07
CA PRO A 107 -2.61 1.01 -20.28
C PRO A 107 -2.26 -0.22 -21.14
N PRO A 108 -1.35 -1.09 -20.67
CA PRO A 108 -1.08 -2.33 -21.38
C PRO A 108 -2.34 -3.21 -21.40
N PRO A 109 -2.47 -4.09 -22.42
CA PRO A 109 -3.54 -5.10 -22.44
C PRO A 109 -3.45 -6.01 -21.19
N THR A 110 -4.50 -6.78 -20.89
CA THR A 110 -4.68 -7.57 -19.65
C THR A 110 -3.49 -8.46 -19.24
N ASN A 111 -2.60 -8.83 -20.17
CA ASN A 111 -1.39 -9.62 -19.91
C ASN A 111 -0.07 -8.90 -20.27
N GLY A 112 -0.16 -7.63 -20.69
CA GLY A 112 0.99 -6.79 -20.99
C GLY A 112 1.60 -6.23 -19.70
N ARG A 113 2.90 -5.93 -19.75
CA ARG A 113 3.62 -5.31 -18.62
C ARG A 113 3.75 -3.82 -18.85
N LEU A 114 3.69 -3.05 -17.77
CA LEU A 114 4.15 -1.67 -17.77
C LEU A 114 5.65 -1.63 -18.06
N LEU A 115 6.10 -0.50 -18.60
CA LEU A 115 7.53 -0.17 -18.57
C LEU A 115 7.98 -0.11 -17.11
N SER A 116 9.16 -0.65 -16.80
CA SER A 116 9.63 -0.77 -15.41
C SER A 116 9.61 0.56 -14.64
N SER A 117 10.04 1.65 -15.26
CA SER A 117 9.96 2.98 -14.64
C SER A 117 8.54 3.46 -14.38
N PHE A 118 7.57 3.11 -15.23
CA PHE A 118 6.17 3.46 -15.00
C PHE A 118 5.58 2.60 -13.89
N GLU A 119 6.00 1.34 -13.78
CA GLU A 119 5.64 0.46 -12.67
C GLU A 119 6.18 0.99 -11.33
N ASP A 120 7.44 1.40 -11.28
CA ASP A 120 8.03 2.00 -10.08
C ASP A 120 7.30 3.28 -9.65
N ILE A 121 7.06 4.19 -10.62
CA ILE A 121 6.28 5.41 -10.39
C ILE A 121 4.87 5.08 -9.91
N PHE A 122 4.21 4.09 -10.54
CA PHE A 122 2.87 3.65 -10.17
C PHE A 122 2.82 3.21 -8.70
N TYR A 123 3.77 2.40 -8.26
CA TYR A 123 3.82 1.97 -6.86
C TYR A 123 4.21 3.10 -5.91
N SER A 124 5.11 4.01 -6.30
CA SER A 124 5.49 5.16 -5.45
C SER A 124 4.35 6.16 -5.26
N HIS A 125 3.45 6.28 -6.25
CA HIS A 125 2.27 7.14 -6.23
C HIS A 125 1.00 6.42 -5.72
N ASN A 126 1.17 5.51 -4.75
CA ASN A 126 0.07 4.79 -4.13
C ASN A 126 -0.84 4.08 -5.15
N LYS A 127 -0.24 3.39 -6.14
CA LYS A 127 -0.93 2.71 -7.25
C LYS A 127 -1.73 3.66 -8.16
N ASN A 128 -1.20 4.86 -8.40
CA ASN A 128 -1.72 5.80 -9.39
C ASN A 128 -0.63 6.14 -10.41
N LEU A 129 -1.03 6.33 -11.67
CA LEU A 129 -0.16 6.89 -12.70
C LEU A 129 -0.86 8.12 -13.30
N PHE A 130 -0.14 9.23 -13.45
CA PHE A 130 -0.68 10.47 -13.99
C PHE A 130 -0.21 10.69 -15.41
N SER A 131 -1.10 11.16 -16.28
CA SER A 131 -0.80 11.47 -17.66
C SER A 131 -1.47 12.76 -18.12
N MET A 132 -0.83 13.46 -19.05
CA MET A 132 -1.46 14.47 -19.89
C MET A 132 -1.53 13.98 -21.34
N ASP A 133 -2.50 14.52 -22.05
CA ASP A 133 -2.80 14.28 -23.46
C ASP A 133 -3.40 15.57 -24.06
N ASN A 134 -3.77 15.56 -25.34
CA ASN A 134 -4.35 16.75 -25.96
C ASN A 134 -5.70 17.17 -25.32
N GLU A 135 -6.49 16.23 -24.82
CA GLU A 135 -7.80 16.49 -24.20
C GLU A 135 -7.61 17.24 -22.86
N THR A 136 -6.79 16.70 -21.97
CA THR A 136 -6.47 17.28 -20.66
C THR A 136 -5.84 18.67 -20.80
N VAL A 137 -4.96 18.88 -21.78
CA VAL A 137 -4.37 20.21 -22.05
C VAL A 137 -5.43 21.21 -22.53
N GLN A 138 -6.30 20.82 -23.47
CA GLN A 138 -7.38 21.69 -23.93
C GLN A 138 -8.33 22.06 -22.78
N LEU A 139 -8.71 21.07 -21.97
CA LEU A 139 -9.59 21.28 -20.83
C LEU A 139 -8.94 22.18 -19.77
N SER A 140 -7.64 22.00 -19.53
CA SER A 140 -6.88 22.83 -18.59
C SER A 140 -6.87 24.30 -19.01
N ARG A 141 -6.63 24.58 -20.30
CA ARG A 141 -6.68 25.93 -20.87
C ARG A 141 -8.07 26.56 -20.78
N GLN A 142 -9.12 25.77 -21.03
CA GLN A 142 -10.50 26.25 -20.96
C GLN A 142 -10.91 26.63 -19.53
N ARG A 143 -10.41 25.88 -18.53
CA ARG A 143 -10.80 26.05 -17.13
C ARG A 143 -9.83 26.94 -16.33
N ASN A 144 -8.65 27.23 -16.86
CA ASN A 144 -7.53 27.81 -16.11
C ASN A 144 -7.26 27.02 -14.82
N GLU A 145 -7.27 25.69 -14.94
CA GLU A 145 -6.96 24.75 -13.87
C GLU A 145 -6.12 23.63 -14.46
N VAL A 146 -5.09 23.14 -13.74
CA VAL A 146 -4.31 22.00 -14.23
C VAL A 146 -5.15 20.73 -14.13
N ILE A 147 -5.54 20.16 -15.27
CA ILE A 147 -6.28 18.89 -15.35
C ILE A 147 -5.36 17.78 -15.86
N LEU A 148 -5.42 16.63 -15.19
CA LEU A 148 -4.66 15.42 -15.47
C LEU A 148 -5.61 14.26 -15.74
N ARG A 149 -5.10 13.21 -16.37
CA ARG A 149 -5.72 11.88 -16.35
C ARG A 149 -5.00 11.02 -15.32
N ALA A 150 -5.73 10.55 -14.31
CA ALA A 150 -5.23 9.58 -13.35
C ALA A 150 -5.66 8.17 -13.76
N PHE A 151 -4.72 7.23 -13.71
CA PHE A 151 -4.91 5.81 -13.98
C PHE A 151 -4.68 4.98 -12.71
N TRP A 152 -5.51 3.97 -12.48
CA TRP A 152 -5.35 3.01 -11.38
C TRP A 152 -5.86 1.62 -11.80
N VAL A 153 -5.55 0.61 -10.99
CA VAL A 153 -6.01 -0.77 -11.21
C VAL A 153 -7.02 -1.18 -10.14
N ARG A 154 -8.14 -1.77 -10.54
CA ARG A 154 -9.10 -2.49 -9.67
C ARG A 154 -9.47 -3.80 -10.34
N GLU A 155 -9.53 -4.90 -9.57
CA GLU A 155 -9.86 -6.23 -10.11
C GLU A 155 -9.04 -6.64 -11.34
N ASN A 156 -7.75 -6.26 -11.38
CA ASN A 156 -6.83 -6.45 -12.52
C ASN A 156 -7.24 -5.72 -13.82
N LEU A 157 -8.13 -4.75 -13.73
CA LEU A 157 -8.54 -3.87 -14.83
C LEU A 157 -8.03 -2.45 -14.61
N TRP A 158 -7.56 -1.82 -15.68
CA TRP A 158 -7.17 -0.42 -15.67
C TRP A 158 -8.40 0.48 -15.78
N HIS A 159 -8.44 1.48 -14.90
CA HIS A 159 -9.44 2.54 -14.90
C HIS A 159 -8.76 3.89 -15.06
N SER A 160 -9.50 4.89 -15.53
CA SER A 160 -9.01 6.27 -15.55
C SER A 160 -10.11 7.28 -15.26
N LYS A 161 -9.71 8.46 -14.78
CA LYS A 161 -10.58 9.64 -14.61
C LYS A 161 -9.80 10.92 -14.85
N LEU A 162 -10.50 11.97 -15.26
CA LEU A 162 -9.96 13.33 -15.24
C LEU A 162 -9.96 13.84 -13.80
N VAL A 163 -8.90 14.53 -13.41
CA VAL A 163 -8.73 15.08 -12.05
C VAL A 163 -7.96 16.39 -12.10
N GLY A 164 -8.40 17.40 -11.37
CA GLY A 164 -7.66 18.64 -11.18
C GLY A 164 -6.48 18.46 -10.22
N LEU A 165 -5.40 19.22 -10.41
CA LEU A 165 -4.24 19.20 -9.50
C LEU A 165 -4.63 19.50 -8.05
N HIS A 166 -5.60 20.40 -7.85
CA HIS A 166 -6.15 20.74 -6.54
C HIS A 166 -6.99 19.63 -5.87
N GLU A 167 -7.38 18.60 -6.63
CA GLU A 167 -8.13 17.44 -6.12
C GLU A 167 -7.20 16.28 -5.74
N LEU A 168 -5.89 16.41 -5.97
CA LEU A 168 -4.92 15.37 -5.59
C LEU A 168 -4.69 15.34 -4.09
N ASN A 169 -4.52 14.13 -3.58
CA ASN A 169 -4.05 13.89 -2.24
C ASN A 169 -2.53 13.70 -2.26
N TRP A 170 -1.88 13.92 -1.12
CA TRP A 170 -0.44 13.87 -0.98
C TRP A 170 -0.06 12.91 0.14
N LEU A 171 0.81 11.95 -0.15
CA LEU A 171 1.42 11.10 0.88
C LEU A 171 2.27 11.95 1.82
N SER A 172 2.62 11.41 3.00
CA SER A 172 3.54 12.09 3.93
C SER A 172 4.90 12.39 3.30
N SER A 173 5.30 11.60 2.29
CA SER A 173 6.51 11.79 1.50
C SER A 173 6.34 12.78 0.32
N GLY A 174 5.23 13.51 0.25
CA GLY A 174 4.95 14.48 -0.81
C GLY A 174 4.51 13.91 -2.17
N ARG A 175 4.42 12.59 -2.37
CA ARG A 175 3.99 11.98 -3.66
C ARG A 175 2.47 12.05 -3.84
N ALA A 176 2.03 12.37 -5.06
CA ALA A 176 0.61 12.55 -5.36
C ALA A 176 -0.17 11.22 -5.50
N PHE A 177 -1.46 11.22 -5.15
CA PHE A 177 -2.41 10.16 -5.53
C PHE A 177 -3.83 10.72 -5.70
N ALA A 178 -4.62 10.17 -6.63
CA ALA A 178 -5.99 10.64 -6.93
C ALA A 178 -7.08 9.65 -6.50
N VAL A 179 -6.74 8.37 -6.40
CA VAL A 179 -7.62 7.29 -5.94
C VAL A 179 -6.81 6.47 -4.95
N ALA A 180 -7.27 6.38 -3.70
CA ALA A 180 -6.66 5.45 -2.76
C ALA A 180 -6.86 4.01 -3.31
N PRO A 181 -5.83 3.16 -3.26
CA PRO A 181 -6.00 1.76 -3.63
C PRO A 181 -7.06 1.15 -2.71
N GLU A 182 -7.86 0.22 -3.26
CA GLU A 182 -8.73 -0.57 -2.39
C GLU A 182 -7.83 -1.32 -1.39
N PRO A 183 -8.15 -1.27 -0.09
CA PRO A 183 -7.47 -2.12 0.89
C PRO A 183 -7.54 -3.56 0.41
N HIS A 184 -6.49 -4.35 0.68
CA HIS A 184 -6.59 -5.76 0.36
C HIS A 184 -7.80 -6.34 1.11
N TRP A 185 -8.50 -7.29 0.50
CA TRP A 185 -9.76 -7.80 1.04
C TRP A 185 -9.64 -8.21 2.52
N HIS A 186 -8.51 -8.83 2.92
CA HIS A 186 -8.29 -9.21 4.31
C HIS A 186 -8.11 -8.02 5.25
N GLU A 187 -7.49 -6.92 4.81
CA GLU A 187 -7.34 -5.71 5.62
C GLU A 187 -8.71 -5.07 5.88
N ASP A 188 -9.53 -4.94 4.84
CA ASP A 188 -10.92 -4.45 4.96
C ASP A 188 -11.76 -5.36 5.85
N PHE A 189 -11.67 -6.67 5.63
CA PHE A 189 -12.34 -7.68 6.44
C PHE A 189 -11.97 -7.55 7.92
N LEU A 190 -10.68 -7.47 8.25
CA LEU A 190 -10.21 -7.34 9.63
C LEU A 190 -10.59 -5.99 10.25
N ALA A 191 -10.67 -4.92 9.46
CA ALA A 191 -11.16 -3.63 9.93
C ALA A 191 -12.65 -3.69 10.32
N ARG A 192 -13.50 -4.26 9.45
CA ARG A 192 -14.92 -4.49 9.75
C ARG A 192 -15.12 -5.47 10.91
N TRP A 193 -14.31 -6.53 10.98
CA TRP A 193 -14.31 -7.47 12.09
C TRP A 193 -14.01 -6.77 13.42
N ARG A 194 -12.97 -5.93 13.47
CA ARG A 194 -12.66 -5.13 14.67
C ARG A 194 -13.81 -4.18 15.04
N ALA A 195 -14.40 -3.50 14.07
CA ALA A 195 -15.52 -2.59 14.30
C ALA A 195 -16.76 -3.31 14.87
N ALA A 196 -17.00 -4.55 14.44
CA ALA A 196 -18.07 -5.41 14.94
C ALA A 196 -17.75 -6.11 16.28
N THR A 197 -16.51 -5.99 16.79
CA THR A 197 -16.02 -6.71 17.95
C THR A 197 -16.00 -5.82 19.20
N GLY A 198 -16.83 -6.18 20.20
CA GLY A 198 -16.88 -5.52 21.50
C GLY A 198 -16.13 -6.29 22.60
N GLU A 199 -16.32 -5.88 23.86
CA GLU A 199 -15.71 -6.55 25.03
C GLU A 199 -16.08 -8.04 25.17
N HIS A 200 -17.20 -8.45 24.61
CA HIS A 200 -17.75 -9.81 24.72
C HIS A 200 -17.55 -10.67 23.46
N GLY A 201 -16.75 -10.19 22.51
CA GLY A 201 -16.56 -10.81 21.20
C GLY A 201 -17.30 -10.08 20.10
N THR A 202 -17.36 -10.72 18.93
CA THR A 202 -17.98 -10.17 17.71
C THR A 202 -19.50 -10.33 17.78
N GLN A 203 -20.22 -9.21 17.65
CA GLN A 203 -21.66 -9.15 17.85
C GLN A 203 -22.44 -9.78 16.69
N ARG A 204 -23.65 -10.26 16.98
CA ARG A 204 -24.63 -10.62 15.94
C ARG A 204 -25.46 -9.36 15.64
N PRO A 205 -25.83 -9.08 14.37
CA PRO A 205 -25.77 -9.94 13.17
C PRO A 205 -24.45 -9.91 12.38
N GLU A 206 -23.58 -8.93 12.62
CA GLU A 206 -22.40 -8.63 11.80
C GLU A 206 -21.43 -9.82 11.71
N ARG A 207 -21.28 -10.58 12.79
CA ARG A 207 -20.46 -11.80 12.80
C ARG A 207 -20.89 -12.81 11.74
N GLY A 208 -22.20 -13.03 11.56
CA GLY A 208 -22.72 -14.00 10.59
C GLY A 208 -22.42 -13.57 9.16
N GLU A 209 -22.63 -12.29 8.86
CA GLU A 209 -22.33 -11.69 7.55
C GLU A 209 -20.84 -11.81 7.21
N LEU A 210 -19.97 -11.47 8.17
CA LEU A 210 -18.52 -11.57 8.01
C LEU A 210 -18.07 -13.03 7.83
N LEU A 211 -18.58 -13.97 8.62
CA LEU A 211 -18.23 -15.38 8.46
C LEU A 211 -18.71 -15.95 7.11
N ALA A 212 -19.89 -15.57 6.63
CA ALA A 212 -20.37 -15.96 5.31
C ALA A 212 -19.47 -15.42 4.19
N GLU A 213 -19.01 -14.17 4.31
CA GLU A 213 -18.06 -13.58 3.37
C GLU A 213 -16.70 -14.31 3.37
N LEU A 214 -16.17 -14.63 4.55
CA LEU A 214 -14.94 -15.42 4.69
C LEU A 214 -15.08 -16.80 4.05
N ALA A 215 -16.20 -17.49 4.28
CA ALA A 215 -16.49 -18.78 3.67
C ALA A 215 -16.52 -18.69 2.14
N TYR A 216 -17.21 -17.69 1.59
CA TYR A 216 -17.25 -17.42 0.16
C TYR A 216 -15.85 -17.20 -0.42
N LYS A 217 -15.01 -16.41 0.27
CA LYS A 217 -13.66 -16.09 -0.19
C LYS A 217 -12.69 -17.27 -0.17
N LEU A 218 -12.87 -18.21 0.75
CA LEU A 218 -12.05 -19.44 0.78
C LEU A 218 -12.38 -20.40 -0.36
N SER A 219 -13.50 -20.20 -1.09
CA SER A 219 -13.92 -21.03 -2.23
C SER A 219 -13.95 -22.54 -1.90
N LEU A 220 -14.27 -22.88 -0.64
CA LEU A 220 -14.36 -24.27 -0.18
C LEU A 220 -15.80 -24.76 -0.33
N ILE A 221 -15.97 -25.87 -1.04
CA ILE A 221 -17.25 -26.59 -1.14
C ILE A 221 -17.62 -27.05 0.29
N ASP A 222 -18.89 -26.84 0.69
CA ASP A 222 -19.46 -27.22 1.99
C ASP A 222 -18.97 -26.48 3.24
N VAL A 223 -18.38 -25.29 3.10
CA VAL A 223 -18.09 -24.40 4.24
C VAL A 223 -19.04 -23.21 4.21
N ASP A 224 -19.87 -23.07 5.24
CA ASP A 224 -20.76 -21.93 5.46
C ASP A 224 -20.43 -21.21 6.79
N ASP A 225 -21.15 -20.13 7.09
CA ASP A 225 -20.98 -19.36 8.33
C ASP A 225 -21.16 -20.23 9.58
N ARG A 226 -22.13 -21.16 9.56
CA ARG A 226 -22.39 -22.09 10.66
C ARG A 226 -21.23 -23.04 10.91
N THR A 227 -20.64 -23.59 9.86
CA THR A 227 -19.45 -24.45 9.94
C THR A 227 -18.29 -23.72 10.60
N LEU A 228 -18.12 -22.43 10.28
CA LEU A 228 -17.10 -21.58 10.89
C LEU A 228 -17.42 -21.25 12.36
N GLU A 229 -18.69 -20.97 12.71
CA GLU A 229 -19.12 -20.75 14.10
C GLU A 229 -18.91 -22.01 14.97
N GLU A 230 -19.35 -23.18 14.50
CA GLU A 230 -19.15 -24.47 15.18
C GLU A 230 -17.65 -24.78 15.34
N GLY A 231 -16.85 -24.33 14.38
CA GLY A 231 -15.40 -24.37 14.41
C GLY A 231 -14.70 -23.40 15.37
N ASP A 232 -15.39 -22.55 16.15
CA ASP A 232 -14.76 -21.48 16.95
C ASP A 232 -13.85 -20.53 16.12
N ILE A 233 -14.13 -20.35 14.82
CA ILE A 233 -13.30 -19.51 13.96
C ILE A 233 -13.35 -18.04 14.39
N ASP A 234 -14.49 -17.57 14.86
CA ASP A 234 -14.63 -16.23 15.45
C ASP A 234 -13.68 -16.01 16.64
N SER A 235 -13.60 -17.01 17.53
CA SER A 235 -12.72 -16.99 18.69
C SER A 235 -11.26 -17.06 18.27
N LEU A 236 -10.95 -17.85 17.24
CA LEU A 236 -9.60 -17.92 16.67
C LEU A 236 -9.19 -16.55 16.09
N ILE A 237 -10.03 -15.92 15.27
CA ILE A 237 -9.77 -14.60 14.69
C ILE A 237 -9.49 -13.58 15.79
N ASN A 238 -10.32 -13.53 16.84
CA ASN A 238 -10.13 -12.64 17.98
C ASN A 238 -8.83 -12.92 18.75
N CYS A 239 -8.43 -14.20 18.89
CA CYS A 239 -7.18 -14.60 19.52
C CYS A 239 -5.96 -14.16 18.70
N LEU A 240 -5.97 -14.37 17.37
CA LEU A 240 -4.89 -13.95 16.48
C LEU A 240 -4.78 -12.42 16.41
N LEU A 241 -5.90 -11.71 16.33
CA LEU A 241 -5.96 -10.25 16.43
C LEU A 241 -5.38 -9.74 17.75
N SER A 242 -5.70 -10.40 18.87
CA SER A 242 -5.14 -10.00 20.17
C SER A 242 -3.61 -10.10 20.18
N LEU A 243 -3.06 -11.16 19.59
CA LEU A 243 -1.61 -11.33 19.46
C LEU A 243 -0.99 -10.26 18.57
N LEU A 244 -1.62 -9.97 17.43
CA LEU A 244 -1.17 -8.96 16.48
C LEU A 244 -1.17 -7.55 17.11
N ASP A 245 -2.29 -7.16 17.70
CA ASP A 245 -2.52 -5.81 18.23
C ASP A 245 -1.80 -5.59 19.56
N GLY A 246 -1.42 -6.67 20.26
CA GLY A 246 -0.72 -6.59 21.54
C GLY A 246 -1.62 -6.34 22.75
N HIS A 247 -2.94 -6.28 22.54
CA HIS A 247 -3.94 -6.17 23.59
C HIS A 247 -5.12 -7.11 23.31
N PRO A 248 -5.93 -7.45 24.32
CA PRO A 248 -7.13 -8.26 24.13
C PRO A 248 -8.10 -7.65 23.09
N VAL A 249 -8.59 -8.48 22.17
CA VAL A 249 -9.61 -8.16 21.16
C VAL A 249 -10.77 -9.13 21.35
N GLY A 250 -12.01 -8.64 21.39
CA GLY A 250 -13.18 -9.50 21.60
C GLY A 250 -13.26 -10.13 22.99
N SER A 251 -12.63 -9.51 23.99
CA SER A 251 -12.45 -10.13 25.30
C SER A 251 -12.34 -9.10 26.43
N ARG A 252 -12.86 -9.47 27.61
CA ARG A 252 -12.72 -8.72 28.88
C ARG A 252 -11.45 -9.04 29.66
N GLN A 253 -10.65 -9.98 29.17
CA GLN A 253 -9.39 -10.31 29.81
C GLN A 253 -8.47 -9.08 29.84
N LYS A 254 -7.60 -8.99 30.83
CA LYS A 254 -6.78 -7.79 31.05
C LYS A 254 -5.52 -7.75 30.19
N ASN A 255 -5.04 -8.92 29.76
CA ASN A 255 -3.79 -9.08 29.05
C ASN A 255 -3.80 -10.35 28.19
N LEU A 256 -2.77 -10.49 27.35
CA LEU A 256 -2.65 -11.62 26.41
C LEU A 256 -2.49 -12.97 27.11
N VAL A 257 -1.86 -13.01 28.30
CA VAL A 257 -1.71 -14.25 29.08
C VAL A 257 -3.08 -14.79 29.48
N GLU A 258 -3.97 -13.93 29.97
CA GLU A 258 -5.35 -14.29 30.31
C GLU A 258 -6.17 -14.69 29.07
N VAL A 259 -5.99 -14.01 27.93
CA VAL A 259 -6.62 -14.39 26.66
C VAL A 259 -6.20 -15.80 26.25
N LEU A 260 -4.89 -16.08 26.17
CA LEU A 260 -4.36 -17.39 25.79
C LEU A 260 -4.80 -18.49 26.77
N ASN A 261 -4.75 -18.20 28.07
CA ASN A 261 -5.18 -19.14 29.09
C ASN A 261 -6.67 -19.49 28.94
N THR A 262 -7.52 -18.49 28.73
CA THR A 262 -8.97 -18.68 28.57
C THR A 262 -9.26 -19.44 27.28
N PHE A 263 -8.58 -19.07 26.19
CA PHE A 263 -8.73 -19.69 24.89
C PHE A 263 -8.38 -21.18 24.93
N LEU A 264 -7.21 -21.54 25.47
CA LEU A 264 -6.73 -22.92 25.57
C LEU A 264 -7.42 -23.73 26.69
N ASN A 265 -8.30 -23.11 27.47
CA ASN A 265 -9.12 -23.84 28.44
C ASN A 265 -10.23 -24.66 27.76
N VAL A 266 -10.55 -24.33 26.51
CA VAL A 266 -11.57 -25.04 25.74
C VAL A 266 -10.90 -26.13 24.91
N GLU A 267 -11.20 -27.39 25.20
CA GLU A 267 -10.55 -28.56 24.59
C GLU A 267 -10.63 -28.57 23.05
N ARG A 268 -11.78 -28.23 22.48
CA ARG A 268 -11.95 -28.19 21.02
C ARG A 268 -10.96 -27.21 20.34
N ARG A 269 -10.48 -26.19 21.04
CA ARG A 269 -9.51 -25.20 20.52
C ARG A 269 -8.06 -25.66 20.59
N HIS A 270 -7.80 -26.84 21.16
CA HIS A 270 -6.44 -27.37 21.30
C HIS A 270 -5.77 -27.64 19.95
N ARG A 271 -6.57 -27.93 18.91
CA ARG A 271 -6.10 -28.08 17.52
C ARG A 271 -5.41 -26.83 16.95
N PHE A 272 -5.67 -25.65 17.53
CA PHE A 272 -5.08 -24.38 17.12
C PHE A 272 -3.72 -24.07 17.78
N ALA A 273 -3.29 -24.87 18.76
CA ALA A 273 -2.16 -24.52 19.62
C ALA A 273 -0.86 -24.30 18.83
N ARG A 274 -0.61 -25.12 17.80
CA ARG A 274 0.55 -24.95 16.91
C ARG A 274 0.50 -23.62 16.15
N LEU A 275 -0.66 -23.27 15.60
CA LEU A 275 -0.86 -22.00 14.89
C LEU A 275 -0.67 -20.81 15.83
N ILE A 276 -1.30 -20.82 17.01
CA ILE A 276 -1.19 -19.75 18.02
C ILE A 276 0.25 -19.53 18.45
N ARG A 277 0.99 -20.62 18.73
CA ARG A 277 2.41 -20.53 19.08
C ARG A 277 3.20 -19.85 17.97
N ARG A 278 3.00 -20.30 16.72
CA ARG A 278 3.69 -19.74 15.56
C ARG A 278 3.33 -18.28 15.34
N PHE A 279 2.06 -17.92 15.45
CA PHE A 279 1.58 -16.57 15.23
C PHE A 279 2.08 -15.60 16.31
N ALA A 280 2.11 -16.02 17.58
CA ALA A 280 2.67 -15.24 18.67
C ALA A 280 4.17 -14.95 18.47
N GLU A 281 4.95 -15.90 17.94
CA GLU A 281 6.34 -15.66 17.54
C GLU A 281 6.43 -14.60 16.43
N LEU A 282 5.60 -14.73 15.38
CA LEU A 282 5.60 -13.81 14.23
C LEU A 282 5.15 -12.40 14.61
N ALA A 283 4.23 -12.27 15.55
CA ALA A 283 3.75 -10.99 16.09
C ALA A 283 4.69 -10.39 17.15
N GLY A 284 5.83 -11.01 17.44
CA GLY A 284 6.76 -10.51 18.47
C GLY A 284 6.16 -10.55 19.88
N ARG A 285 5.38 -11.60 20.20
CA ARG A 285 4.73 -11.84 21.50
C ARG A 285 5.24 -13.10 22.20
N LYS A 286 6.48 -13.49 21.91
CA LYS A 286 7.09 -14.72 22.45
C LYS A 286 7.02 -14.78 23.98
N ASP A 287 7.23 -13.67 24.67
CA ASP A 287 7.23 -13.58 26.14
C ASP A 287 5.90 -14.06 26.76
N THR A 288 4.77 -13.87 26.07
CA THR A 288 3.46 -14.36 26.53
C THR A 288 3.40 -15.89 26.60
N LEU A 289 4.12 -16.57 25.69
CA LEU A 289 4.25 -18.02 25.66
C LEU A 289 5.21 -18.54 26.73
N GLU A 290 6.08 -17.70 27.28
CA GLU A 290 7.06 -18.08 28.31
C GLU A 290 6.45 -18.11 29.72
N THR A 291 5.24 -17.55 29.87
CA THR A 291 4.51 -17.61 31.14
C THR A 291 4.11 -19.04 31.47
N LYS A 292 4.47 -19.52 32.67
CA LYS A 292 4.28 -20.92 33.11
C LYS A 292 2.87 -21.46 32.86
N SER A 293 1.82 -20.67 33.16
CA SER A 293 0.43 -21.09 32.95
C SER A 293 0.13 -21.35 31.48
N VAL A 294 0.62 -20.49 30.58
CA VAL A 294 0.42 -20.59 29.14
C VAL A 294 1.22 -21.78 28.61
N GLN A 295 2.48 -21.95 29.03
CA GLN A 295 3.30 -23.10 28.67
C GLN A 295 2.62 -24.43 29.01
N SER A 296 2.07 -24.55 30.23
CA SER A 296 1.36 -25.76 30.64
C SER A 296 0.13 -26.03 29.75
N LYS A 297 -0.69 -25.01 29.45
CA LYS A 297 -1.86 -25.17 28.58
C LYS A 297 -1.49 -25.48 27.14
N VAL A 298 -0.48 -24.83 26.59
CA VAL A 298 0.05 -25.13 25.24
C VAL A 298 0.58 -26.56 25.18
N ALA A 299 1.34 -27.00 26.18
CA ALA A 299 1.88 -28.36 26.23
C ALA A 299 0.78 -29.44 26.30
N ILE A 300 -0.32 -29.16 27.01
CA ILE A 300 -1.51 -30.03 27.02
C ILE A 300 -2.17 -30.01 25.65
N ALA A 301 -2.42 -28.83 25.09
CA ALA A 301 -3.14 -28.67 23.84
C ALA A 301 -2.40 -29.30 22.64
N LEU A 302 -1.07 -29.23 22.61
CA LEU A 302 -0.25 -29.86 21.57
C LEU A 302 -0.31 -31.40 21.54
N LYS A 303 -0.93 -32.04 22.54
CA LYS A 303 -1.19 -33.50 22.51
C LYS A 303 -2.37 -33.88 21.62
N ALA A 304 -3.29 -32.94 21.34
CA ALA A 304 -4.39 -33.14 20.41
C ALA A 304 -3.89 -33.05 18.96
N GLU A 305 -4.67 -33.59 18.02
CA GLU A 305 -4.43 -33.38 16.59
C GLU A 305 -4.39 -31.89 16.26
N GLN A 306 -3.37 -31.47 15.49
CA GLN A 306 -3.10 -30.05 15.23
C GLN A 306 -3.42 -29.67 13.79
N ASP A 307 -4.17 -28.59 13.63
CA ASP A 307 -4.46 -27.99 12.32
C ASP A 307 -3.17 -27.54 11.62
N ASP A 308 -3.09 -27.80 10.32
CA ASP A 308 -1.94 -27.51 9.46
C ASP A 308 -2.28 -26.43 8.41
N PRO A 309 -1.31 -25.96 7.59
CA PRO A 309 -1.58 -24.96 6.56
C PRO A 309 -2.62 -25.37 5.49
N GLN A 310 -2.88 -26.67 5.31
CA GLN A 310 -3.84 -27.18 4.33
C GLN A 310 -5.26 -27.33 4.91
N SER A 311 -5.38 -27.43 6.23
CA SER A 311 -6.66 -27.39 6.96
C SER A 311 -7.42 -26.08 6.73
N LEU A 312 -8.73 -26.09 7.01
CA LEU A 312 -9.60 -24.90 6.97
C LEU A 312 -9.00 -23.74 7.79
N THR A 313 -8.56 -24.04 9.00
CA THR A 313 -7.89 -23.10 9.91
C THR A 313 -6.61 -22.50 9.32
N GLY A 314 -5.77 -23.35 8.73
CA GLY A 314 -4.52 -22.90 8.10
C GLY A 314 -4.78 -21.96 6.93
N ARG A 315 -5.75 -22.30 6.08
CA ARG A 315 -6.20 -21.45 4.96
C ARG A 315 -6.74 -20.12 5.47
N ILE A 316 -7.62 -20.12 6.47
CA ILE A 316 -8.13 -18.88 7.10
C ILE A 316 -6.98 -18.01 7.60
N ALA A 317 -6.03 -18.58 8.34
CA ALA A 317 -4.92 -17.80 8.88
C ALA A 317 -4.03 -17.20 7.79
N LEU A 318 -3.73 -17.96 6.73
CA LEU A 318 -2.93 -17.48 5.60
C LEU A 318 -3.65 -16.44 4.75
N THR A 319 -4.97 -16.58 4.60
CA THR A 319 -5.83 -15.67 3.83
C THR A 319 -6.09 -14.36 4.59
N LEU A 320 -6.30 -14.42 5.91
CA LEU A 320 -6.58 -13.22 6.71
C LEU A 320 -5.32 -12.47 7.16
N PHE A 321 -4.20 -13.16 7.36
CA PHE A 321 -2.97 -12.56 7.90
C PHE A 321 -1.72 -12.82 7.04
N PRO A 322 -1.77 -12.61 5.71
CA PRO A 322 -0.66 -12.96 4.83
C PRO A 322 0.66 -12.27 5.21
N GLU A 323 0.62 -11.02 5.67
CA GLU A 323 1.80 -10.24 6.05
C GLU A 323 2.54 -10.82 7.26
N ALA A 324 1.79 -11.36 8.24
CA ALA A 324 2.38 -11.98 9.42
C ALA A 324 3.27 -13.17 9.03
N PHE A 325 2.87 -13.92 8.00
CA PHE A 325 3.61 -15.08 7.48
C PHE A 325 4.64 -14.72 6.39
N ALA A 326 4.48 -13.59 5.69
CA ALA A 326 5.40 -13.12 4.65
C ALA A 326 6.75 -12.62 5.20
N SER A 327 6.84 -12.31 6.50
CA SER A 327 8.02 -11.80 7.21
C SER A 327 9.29 -12.69 7.15
N ARG A 328 9.24 -13.84 6.47
CA ARG A 328 10.40 -14.71 6.21
C ARG A 328 11.31 -14.31 5.05
N HIS A 329 10.91 -13.40 4.14
CA HIS A 329 11.75 -13.08 2.96
C HIS A 329 12.68 -11.85 3.11
N LYS A 330 12.63 -11.09 4.21
CA LYS A 330 13.50 -9.90 4.38
C LYS A 330 14.75 -10.10 5.24
N VAL A 331 14.98 -11.30 5.79
CA VAL A 331 16.10 -11.56 6.73
C VAL A 331 17.21 -12.45 6.14
N THR A 332 17.02 -13.05 4.97
CA THR A 332 18.03 -13.93 4.35
C THR A 332 18.92 -13.28 3.29
N ASP A 333 18.69 -12.02 2.89
CA ASP A 333 19.55 -11.27 1.93
C ASP A 333 20.41 -10.19 2.59
N ARG A 334 20.67 -10.30 3.90
CA ARG A 334 21.75 -9.55 4.56
C ARG A 334 22.72 -10.51 5.22
N ARG A 335 23.52 -11.18 4.40
CA ARG A 335 24.85 -11.64 4.78
C ARG A 335 25.82 -11.44 3.63
#